data_AF-A0A967AY45-F1
#
_entry.id   AF-A0A967AY45-F1
#
_cell.length_a   1.000
_cell.length_b   1.000
_cell.length_c   1.000
_cell.angle_alpha   90.00
_cell.angle_beta   90.00
_cell.angle_gamma   90.00
#
_symmetry.space_group_name_H-M   'P 1'
#
loop_
_entity.id
_entity.type
_entity.pdbx_description
1 polymer ?
#
loop_
_entity_poly.entity_id
_entity_poly.type
_entity_poly.pdbx_seq_one_letter_code
_entity_poly.pdbx_strand_id
1 'polypeptide(L)' 'MVVTVVGLVVAVVIVWALMFAALGRTAMPARERLPLSEWTPRDLLHNIRFGWHHLADANESLQPDDDRHPHSTEKH' A
#
# COMPACT_ATOMS: atom_id res chain seq x y z
N MET A 1 0.51 -6.34 31.97
CA MET A 1 0.52 -5.09 31.18
C MET A 1 1.43 -5.18 29.95
N VAL A 2 2.68 -5.64 30.05
CA VAL A 2 3.57 -5.77 28.88
C VAL A 2 3.06 -6.79 27.85
N VAL A 3 2.62 -7.97 28.29
CA VAL A 3 2.11 -9.04 27.41
C VAL A 3 0.88 -8.59 26.60
N THR A 4 -0.02 -7.81 27.22
CA THR A 4 -1.22 -7.28 26.57
C THR A 4 -0.88 -6.20 25.54
N VAL A 5 0.11 -5.34 25.81
CA VAL A 5 0.57 -4.33 24.86
C VAL A 5 1.27 -4.99 23.67
N VAL A 6 2.15 -5.96 23.92
CA VAL A 6 2.81 -6.73 22.86
C VAL A 6 1.79 -7.47 22.00
N GLY A 7 0.81 -8.14 22.62
CA GLY A 7 -0.27 -8.82 21.90
C GLY A 7 -1.07 -7.86 21.01
N LEU A 8 -1.38 -6.66 21.51
CA LEU A 8 -2.11 -5.65 20.74
C LEU A 8 -1.29 -5.11 19.57
N VAL A 9 0.00 -4.85 19.77
CA VAL A 9 0.91 -4.41 18.69
C VAL A 9 1.01 -5.49 17.61
N VAL A 10 1.18 -6.75 17.99
CA VAL A 10 1.23 -7.88 17.04
C VAL A 10 -0.09 -7.98 16.27
N ALA A 11 -1.24 -7.87 16.94
CA ALA A 11 -2.54 -7.91 16.28
C ALA A 11 -2.71 -6.78 15.26
N VAL A 12 -2.32 -5.55 15.63
CA VAL A 12 -2.35 -4.38 14.73
C VAL A 12 -1.47 -4.64 13.50
N VAL A 13 -0.24 -5.11 13.68
CA VAL A 13 0.68 -5.41 12.57
C VAL A 13 0.11 -6.47 11.63
N ILE A 14 -0.50 -7.53 12.17
CA ILE A 14 -1.15 -8.58 11.37
C ILE A 14 -2.32 -8.00 10.56
N VAL A 15 -3.17 -7.17 11.18
CA VAL A 15 -4.30 -6.53 10.49
C VAL A 15 -3.81 -5.65 9.34
N TRP A 16 -2.80 -4.80 9.58
CA TRP A 16 -2.20 -3.96 8.54
C TRP A 16 -1.63 -4.80 7.40
N ALA A 17 -0.87 -5.87 7.71
CA ALA A 17 -0.32 -6.77 6.71
C ALA A 17 -1.41 -7.42 5.84
N LEU A 18 -2.52 -7.86 6.45
CA LEU A 18 -3.66 -8.41 5.73
C LEU A 18 -4.36 -7.36 4.86
N MET A 19 -4.50 -6.12 5.32
CA MET A 19 -5.06 -5.03 4.51
C MET A 19 -4.20 -4.75 3.26
N PHE A 20 -2.88 -4.66 3.40
CA PHE A 20 -1.99 -4.47 2.26
C PHE A 20 -1.99 -5.66 1.30
N ALA A 21 -2.03 -6.89 1.82
CA ALA A 21 -2.15 -8.09 0.99
C ALA A 21 -3.47 -8.12 0.20
N ALA A 22 -4.57 -7.69 0.83
CA ALA A 22 -5.88 -7.58 0.19
C ALA A 22 -5.87 -6.51 -0.91
N LEU A 23 -5.29 -5.34 -0.66
CA LEU A 23 -5.13 -4.26 -1.63
C LEU A 23 -4.31 -4.73 -2.84
N GLY A 24 -3.16 -5.36 -2.62
CA GLY A 24 -2.34 -5.93 -3.69
C GLY A 24 -3.10 -6.98 -4.51
N ARG A 25 -3.87 -7.85 -3.86
CA ARG A 25 -4.72 -8.84 -4.54
C ARG A 25 -5.82 -8.19 -5.38
N THR A 26 -6.44 -7.10 -4.90
CA THR A 26 -7.48 -6.39 -5.67
C THR A 26 -6.91 -5.64 -6.87
N ALA A 27 -5.67 -5.17 -6.77
CA ALA A 27 -4.97 -4.52 -7.86
C ALA A 27 -4.52 -5.52 -8.95
N MET A 28 -4.31 -6.79 -8.61
CA MET A 28 -3.98 -7.83 -9.58
C MET A 28 -5.18 -8.20 -10.48
N PRO A 29 -4.96 -8.46 -11.78
CA PRO A 29 -6.00 -8.93 -12.70
C PRO A 29 -6.49 -10.33 -12.30
N ALA A 30 -7.80 -10.59 -12.46
CA ALA A 30 -8.48 -11.77 -11.92
C ALA A 30 -7.85 -13.13 -12.33
N ARG A 31 -7.22 -13.17 -13.51
CA ARG A 31 -6.51 -14.35 -14.05
C ARG A 31 -5.23 -14.73 -13.30
N GLU A 32 -4.61 -13.79 -12.59
CA GLU A 32 -3.37 -13.98 -11.81
C GLU A 32 -3.66 -14.17 -10.31
N ARG A 33 -4.93 -14.09 -9.89
CA ARG A 33 -5.34 -14.24 -8.49
C ARG A 33 -5.36 -15.71 -8.08
N LEU A 34 -4.26 -16.19 -7.50
CA LEU A 34 -4.20 -17.52 -6.89
C LEU A 34 -5.25 -17.66 -5.76
N PRO A 35 -5.91 -18.81 -5.61
CA PRO A 35 -6.83 -19.06 -4.51
C PRO A 35 -6.10 -18.95 -3.17
N LEU A 36 -6.80 -18.44 -2.14
CA LEU A 36 -6.21 -18.22 -0.80
C LEU A 36 -5.65 -19.50 -0.18
N SER A 37 -6.17 -20.68 -0.57
CA SER A 37 -5.70 -21.99 -0.13
C SER A 37 -4.31 -22.36 -0.64
N GLU A 38 -3.84 -21.74 -1.71
CA GLU A 38 -2.53 -22.00 -2.33
C GLU A 38 -1.51 -20.91 -2.00
N TRP A 39 -1.88 -19.95 -1.14
CA TRP A 39 -0.99 -18.87 -0.77
C TRP A 39 0.19 -19.37 0.03
N THR A 40 1.37 -19.22 -0.56
CA THR A 40 2.61 -19.38 0.20
C THR A 40 2.91 -18.08 0.95
N PRO A 41 3.71 -18.14 2.04
CA PRO A 41 4.15 -16.93 2.75
C PRO A 41 4.88 -15.93 1.84
N ARG A 42 5.51 -16.42 0.77
CA ARG A 42 6.17 -15.59 -0.24
C ARG A 42 5.17 -14.75 -1.05
N ASP A 43 4.01 -15.31 -1.36
CA ASP A 43 2.94 -14.62 -2.08
C ASP A 43 2.33 -13.52 -1.23
N LEU A 44 2.21 -13.74 0.09
CA LEU A 44 1.77 -12.71 1.03
C LEU A 44 2.71 -11.51 1.02
N LEU A 45 4.03 -11.74 1.10
CA LEU A 45 5.04 -10.69 1.00
C LEU A 45 4.99 -9.96 -0.35
N HIS A 46 4.77 -10.69 -1.44
CA HIS A 46 4.64 -10.11 -2.77
C HIS A 46 3.41 -9.20 -2.86
N ASN A 47 2.25 -9.67 -2.38
CA ASN A 47 0.99 -8.92 -2.38
C ASN A 47 1.07 -7.68 -1.48
N ILE A 48 1.71 -7.77 -0.30
CA ILE A 48 1.93 -6.63 0.59
C ILE A 48 2.79 -5.57 -0.09
N ARG A 49 3.90 -5.98 -0.71
CA ARG A 49 4.82 -5.07 -1.43
C ARG A 49 4.11 -4.38 -2.60
N PHE A 50 3.30 -5.12 -3.35
CA PHE A 50 2.53 -4.58 -4.47
C PHE A 50 1.47 -3.58 -3.98
N GLY A 51 0.75 -3.90 -2.89
CA GLY A 51 -0.20 -3.00 -2.24
C GLY A 51 0.45 -1.72 -1.71
N TRP A 52 1.65 -1.81 -1.15
CA TRP A 52 2.42 -0.65 -0.69
C TRP A 52 2.83 0.26 -1.85
N HIS A 53 3.32 -0.31 -2.96
CA HIS A 53 3.70 0.48 -4.13
C HIS A 53 2.51 1.25 -4.71
N HIS A 54 1.34 0.59 -4.82
CA HIS A 54 0.12 1.26 -5.27
C HIS A 54 -0.33 2.39 -4.34
N LEU A 55 -0.16 2.24 -3.02
CA LEU A 55 -0.47 3.31 -2.09
C LEU A 55 0.51 4.50 -2.22
N ALA A 56 1.80 4.21 -2.47
CA ALA A 56 2.80 5.24 -2.72
C ALA A 56 2.50 6.03 -4.01
N ASP A 57 2.16 5.32 -5.10
CA ASP A 57 1.80 5.95 -6.38
C ASP A 57 0.50 6.77 -6.27
N ALA A 58 -0.47 6.27 -5.50
CA ALA A 58 -1.71 7.01 -5.21
C ALA A 58 -1.43 8.29 -4.40
N ASN A 59 -0.49 8.25 -3.46
CA ASN A 59 -0.09 9.43 -2.69
C ASN A 59 0.59 10.49 -3.56
N GLU A 60 1.41 10.08 -4.53
CA GLU A 60 2.01 11.00 -5.51
C GLU A 60 0.93 11.65 -6.41
N SER A 61 -0.10 10.91 -6.80
CA SER A 61 -1.22 11.46 -7.59
C SER A 61 -2.14 12.42 -6.81
N LEU A 62 -2.09 12.36 -5.48
CA LEU A 62 -2.83 13.25 -4.58
C LEU A 62 -2.05 14.53 -4.25
N GLN A 63 -0.76 14.60 -4.60
CA GLN A 63 0.02 15.81 -4.47
C GLN A 63 -0.47 16.79 -5.54
N PRO A 64 -1.21 17.86 -5.18
CA PRO A 64 -1.66 18.84 -6.16
C PRO A 64 -0.44 19.45 -6.84
N ASP A 65 -0.54 19.78 -8.12
CA ASP A 65 0.47 20.53 -8.88
C ASP A 65 0.70 21.93 -8.27
N ASP A 66 1.26 22.03 -7.06
CA ASP A 66 1.58 23.31 -6.39
C ASP A 66 2.82 23.99 -7.02
N ASP A 67 3.50 23.32 -7.96
CA ASP A 67 4.72 23.81 -8.61
C ASP A 67 4.52 24.39 -10.03
N ARG A 68 3.26 24.49 -10.53
CA ARG A 68 2.97 25.14 -11.82
C ARG A 68 2.47 26.58 -11.68
N HIS A 69 3.19 27.40 -10.92
CA HIS A 69 3.19 28.84 -11.17
C HIS A 69 4.45 29.22 -11.94
N PRO A 70 4.40 29.36 -13.28
CA PRO A 70 5.46 30.05 -13.97
C PRO A 70 5.49 31.48 -13.46
N HIS A 71 6.57 31.87 -12.77
CA HIS A 71 6.94 33.28 -12.65
C HIS A 71 7.29 33.80 -14.05
N SER A 72 6.23 34.06 -14.83
CA SER A 72 6.21 35.01 -15.92
C SER A 72 6.38 36.40 -15.30
N THR A 73 7.61 36.76 -14.93
CA THR A 73 7.97 38.16 -14.80
C THR A 73 8.31 38.67 -16.19
N GLU A 74 7.25 38.98 -16.93
CA GLU A 74 7.30 39.96 -17.99
C GLU A 74 7.80 41.27 -17.37
N LYS A 75 9.06 41.62 -17.63
CA LYS A 75 9.57 42.97 -17.40
C LYS A 75 9.77 43.62 -18.76
N HIS A 76 8.77 44.42 -19.12
CA HIS A 76 8.92 45.59 -19.97
C HIS A 76 10.02 46.51 -19.43
#